data_AF-A0A0C9WYG2-F1
#
_entry.id   AF-A0A0C9WYG2-F1
#
_cell.length_a   1.000
_cell.length_b   1.000
_cell.length_c   1.000
_cell.angle_alpha   90.00
_cell.angle_beta   90.00
_cell.angle_gamma   90.00
#
_symmetry.space_group_name_H-M   'P 1'
#
loop_
_entity.id
_entity.type
_entity.pdbx_description
1 polymer ?
#
loop_
_entity_poly.entity_id
_entity_poly.type
_entity_poly.pdbx_seq_one_letter_code
_entity_poly.pdbx_strand_id
1 'polypeptide(L)'
;TRAKDTLDRLEDKTKAIAVKYMAARDALLALQGPGSWEKELRPLMHGDLTTPDGQEISIEIPGDTVGPDGRTLSKKKRKAELLDLGQGKKTVSWIWTTTAAVGDGDDAVLHEAVRIEWAKARARCLRWTEEVHLLKEEMRRVRKTLEWKAAWWDDRRMGWNGLDEPTREGVRAYASQQASIQRALHVRFTRLWDRPWSPIASTDEANEGPGYSIDPVIESLAECDEE
;
A
#
# COMPACT_ATOMS: atom_id res chain seq x y z
N THR A 1 16.61 -2.97 -2.15
CA THR A 1 16.00 -1.77 -1.53
C THR A 1 15.84 -2.03 -0.06
N ARG A 2 15.90 -1.00 0.81
CA ARG A 2 15.83 -1.16 2.28
C ARG A 2 14.65 -2.03 2.76
N ALA A 3 13.53 -2.00 2.05
CA ALA A 3 12.37 -2.85 2.32
C ALA A 3 12.65 -4.35 2.12
N LYS A 4 13.40 -4.72 1.07
CA LYS A 4 13.79 -6.11 0.81
C LYS A 4 14.69 -6.64 1.93
N ASP A 5 15.70 -5.87 2.34
CA ASP A 5 16.61 -6.27 3.42
C ASP A 5 15.87 -6.46 4.76
N THR A 6 14.85 -5.63 5.04
CA THR A 6 14.02 -5.81 6.23
C THR A 6 13.18 -7.08 6.18
N LEU A 7 12.69 -7.47 4.99
CA LEU A 7 11.92 -8.70 4.79
C LEU A 7 12.81 -9.93 4.92
N ASP A 8 13.98 -9.92 4.26
CA ASP A 8 14.95 -11.01 4.33
C ASP A 8 15.35 -11.28 5.80
N ARG A 9 15.58 -10.22 6.58
CA ARG A 9 15.87 -10.33 8.02
C ARG A 9 14.72 -10.94 8.83
N LEU A 10 13.46 -10.69 8.47
CA LEU A 10 12.31 -11.29 9.13
C LEU A 10 12.16 -12.76 8.76
N GLU A 11 12.42 -13.11 7.51
CA GLU A 11 12.41 -14.49 7.03
C GLU A 11 13.49 -15.32 7.73
N ASP A 12 14.72 -14.79 7.84
CA ASP A 12 15.83 -15.44 8.55
C ASP A 12 15.51 -15.66 10.03
N LYS A 13 14.90 -14.67 10.69
CA LYS A 13 14.45 -14.81 12.08
C LYS A 13 13.40 -15.89 12.22
N THR A 14 12.45 -15.95 11.29
CA THR A 14 11.37 -16.95 11.30
C THR A 14 11.96 -18.35 11.16
N LYS A 15 12.87 -18.56 10.20
CA LYS A 15 13.60 -19.82 10.01
C LYS A 15 14.44 -20.20 11.23
N ALA A 16 15.15 -19.24 11.83
CA ALA A 16 15.97 -19.50 13.02
C ALA A 16 15.11 -19.92 14.22
N ILE A 17 13.96 -19.29 14.41
CA ILE A 17 13.01 -19.65 15.48
C ILE A 17 12.40 -21.03 15.21
N ALA A 18 12.05 -21.35 13.96
CA ALA A 18 11.56 -22.67 13.57
C ALA A 18 12.57 -23.78 13.91
N VAL A 19 13.84 -23.60 13.54
CA VAL A 19 14.92 -24.54 13.88
C VAL A 19 15.07 -24.68 15.40
N LYS A 20 15.03 -23.56 16.14
CA LYS A 20 15.11 -23.58 17.60
C LYS A 20 13.95 -24.35 18.23
N TYR A 21 12.74 -24.18 17.72
CA TYR A 21 11.55 -24.91 18.17
C TYR A 21 11.71 -26.42 17.94
N MET A 22 12.11 -26.83 16.74
CA MET A 22 12.33 -28.23 16.41
C MET A 22 13.39 -28.87 17.34
N ALA A 23 14.53 -28.22 17.50
CA ALA A 23 15.60 -28.70 18.38
C ALA A 23 15.16 -28.80 19.86
N ALA A 24 14.40 -27.80 20.34
CA ALA A 24 13.87 -27.82 21.70
C ALA A 24 12.85 -28.95 21.90
N ARG A 25 12.00 -29.21 20.90
CA ARG A 25 11.03 -30.31 20.92
C ARG A 25 11.72 -31.67 20.92
N ASP A 26 12.74 -31.84 20.09
CA ASP A 26 13.51 -33.09 20.02
C ASP A 26 14.26 -33.35 21.33
N ALA A 27 14.83 -32.31 21.94
CA ALA A 27 15.43 -32.41 23.27
C ALA A 27 14.40 -32.77 24.36
N LEU A 28 13.21 -32.17 24.32
CA LEU A 28 12.12 -32.49 25.24
C LEU A 28 11.68 -33.94 25.09
N LEU A 29 11.55 -34.43 23.85
CA LEU A 29 11.22 -35.82 23.54
C LEU A 29 12.29 -36.79 24.05
N ALA A 30 13.58 -36.44 23.90
CA ALA A 30 14.68 -37.26 24.39
C ALA A 30 14.73 -37.34 25.92
N LEU A 31 14.36 -36.27 26.63
CA LEU A 31 14.42 -36.19 28.09
C LEU A 31 13.19 -36.80 28.77
N GLN A 32 11.99 -36.48 28.28
CA GLN A 32 10.73 -36.81 28.95
C GLN A 32 9.97 -37.97 28.29
N GLY A 33 10.33 -38.31 27.04
CA GLY A 33 9.61 -39.29 26.25
C GLY A 33 8.25 -38.79 25.75
N PRO A 34 7.52 -39.63 25.01
CA PRO A 34 6.20 -39.28 24.48
C PRO A 34 5.20 -39.08 25.62
N GLY A 35 4.40 -38.02 25.55
CA GLY A 35 3.46 -37.64 26.61
C GLY A 35 2.35 -36.71 26.16
N SER A 36 1.54 -36.25 27.11
CA SER A 36 0.42 -35.32 26.86
C SER A 36 0.88 -33.99 26.23
N TRP A 37 2.12 -33.59 26.48
CA TRP A 37 2.73 -32.38 25.95
C TRP A 37 2.82 -32.36 24.41
N GLU A 38 2.83 -33.51 23.73
CA GLU A 38 2.85 -33.57 22.26
C GLU A 38 1.57 -33.02 21.60
N LYS A 39 0.47 -32.96 22.36
CA LYS A 39 -0.80 -32.37 21.89
C LYS A 39 -0.70 -30.86 21.74
N GLU A 40 0.10 -30.22 22.60
CA GLU A 40 0.36 -28.78 22.63
C GLU A 40 1.55 -28.40 21.75
N LEU A 41 2.66 -29.15 21.85
CA LEU A 41 3.88 -28.92 21.07
C LEU A 41 4.00 -29.95 19.94
N ARG A 42 3.32 -29.68 18.84
CA ARG A 42 3.28 -30.57 17.68
C ARG A 42 4.54 -30.46 16.81
N PRO A 43 4.90 -31.49 16.03
CA PRO A 43 5.94 -31.38 15.02
C PRO A 43 5.65 -30.22 14.06
N LEU A 44 6.67 -29.39 13.78
CA LEU A 44 6.56 -28.27 12.86
C LEU A 44 6.78 -28.76 11.43
N MET A 45 5.74 -28.71 10.61
CA MET A 45 5.82 -29.08 9.20
C MET A 45 6.06 -27.85 8.32
N HIS A 46 6.58 -28.06 7.10
CA HIS A 46 6.92 -26.96 6.18
C HIS A 46 5.73 -26.02 5.89
N GLY A 47 4.50 -26.53 5.90
CA GLY A 47 3.27 -25.76 5.68
C GLY A 47 2.63 -25.17 6.94
N ASP A 48 3.26 -25.28 8.12
CA ASP A 48 2.70 -24.72 9.35
C ASP A 48 3.07 -23.23 9.55
N LEU A 49 4.15 -22.78 8.92
CA LEU A 49 4.58 -21.37 8.93
C LEU A 49 3.69 -20.52 8.03
N THR A 50 2.46 -20.30 8.51
CA THR A 50 1.41 -19.53 7.83
C THR A 50 1.04 -18.31 8.66
N THR A 51 0.42 -17.33 8.02
CA THR A 51 -0.31 -16.26 8.70
C THR A 51 -1.60 -16.80 9.36
N PRO A 52 -2.24 -16.06 10.28
CA PRO A 52 -3.50 -16.46 10.89
C PRO A 52 -4.61 -16.81 9.89
N ASP A 53 -4.58 -16.20 8.71
CA ASP A 53 -5.54 -16.45 7.60
C ASP A 53 -5.20 -17.72 6.79
N GLY A 54 -4.18 -18.48 7.21
CA GLY A 54 -3.74 -19.71 6.55
C GLY A 54 -3.01 -19.47 5.23
N GLN A 55 -2.54 -18.24 4.95
CA GLN A 55 -1.63 -17.99 3.83
C GLN A 55 -0.21 -18.34 4.25
N GLU A 56 0.49 -19.08 3.39
CA GLU A 56 1.94 -19.23 3.50
C GLU A 56 2.57 -17.83 3.55
N ILE A 57 3.54 -17.63 4.45
CA ILE A 57 4.25 -16.35 4.57
C ILE A 57 5.14 -16.21 3.34
N SER A 58 4.54 -15.81 2.22
CA SER A 58 5.20 -15.58 0.94
C SER A 58 5.26 -14.09 0.66
N ILE A 59 6.34 -13.65 0.02
CA ILE A 59 6.58 -12.26 -0.40
C ILE A 59 5.84 -11.94 -1.71
N GLU A 60 4.99 -12.87 -2.19
CA GLU A 60 4.21 -12.70 -3.40
C GLU A 60 3.36 -11.40 -3.35
N ILE A 61 3.60 -10.51 -4.32
CA ILE A 61 2.74 -9.37 -4.57
C ILE A 61 1.40 -9.95 -5.06
N PRO A 62 0.26 -9.64 -4.43
CA PRO A 62 -1.03 -10.06 -4.95
C PRO A 62 -1.19 -9.63 -6.42
N GLY A 63 -1.28 -10.61 -7.32
CA GLY A 63 -1.39 -10.38 -8.77
C GLY A 63 -0.08 -10.52 -9.57
N ASP A 64 1.04 -10.94 -8.97
CA ASP A 64 2.26 -11.23 -9.72
C ASP A 64 2.05 -12.40 -10.69
N THR A 65 2.69 -12.32 -11.86
CA THR A 65 2.48 -13.29 -12.95
C THR A 65 3.42 -14.49 -12.86
N VAL A 66 4.45 -14.39 -12.02
CA VAL A 66 5.55 -15.33 -11.89
C VAL A 66 5.53 -15.92 -10.47
N GLY A 67 5.42 -17.24 -10.39
CA GLY A 67 5.47 -17.97 -9.12
C GLY A 67 6.91 -18.13 -8.59
N PRO A 68 7.08 -18.68 -7.38
CA PRO A 68 8.38 -18.82 -6.71
C PRO A 68 9.41 -19.64 -7.51
N ASP A 69 8.96 -20.53 -8.40
CA ASP A 69 9.83 -21.31 -9.30
C ASP A 69 10.37 -20.51 -10.50
N GLY A 70 10.07 -19.21 -10.59
CA GLY A 70 10.34 -18.38 -11.77
C GLY A 70 9.43 -18.70 -12.97
N ARG A 71 8.43 -19.56 -12.77
CA ARG A 71 7.48 -20.00 -13.82
C ARG A 71 6.22 -19.14 -13.79
N THR A 72 5.68 -18.88 -14.96
CA THR A 72 4.42 -18.15 -15.08
C THR A 72 3.25 -18.95 -14.49
N LEU A 73 2.49 -18.32 -13.58
CA LEU A 73 1.30 -18.95 -13.00
C LEU A 73 0.28 -19.25 -14.11
N SER A 74 -0.34 -20.43 -14.07
CA SER A 74 -1.40 -20.80 -15.02
C SER A 74 -2.56 -19.79 -14.98
N LYS A 75 -3.19 -19.50 -16.13
CA LYS A 75 -4.36 -18.62 -16.24
C LYS A 75 -5.47 -18.98 -15.23
N LYS A 76 -5.62 -20.27 -14.93
CA LYS A 76 -6.59 -20.78 -13.93
C LYS A 76 -6.19 -20.40 -12.49
N LYS A 77 -4.91 -20.48 -12.14
CA LYS A 77 -4.39 -20.13 -10.80
C LYS A 77 -4.47 -18.63 -10.56
N ARG A 78 -4.08 -17.83 -11.56
CA ARG A 78 -4.22 -16.36 -11.52
C ARG A 78 -5.66 -15.89 -11.32
N LYS A 79 -6.62 -16.49 -12.05
CA LYS A 79 -8.04 -16.17 -11.92
C LYS A 79 -8.60 -16.56 -10.54
N ALA A 80 -8.11 -17.64 -9.94
CA ALA A 80 -8.52 -18.07 -8.61
C ALA A 80 -7.99 -17.14 -7.51
N GLU A 81 -6.72 -16.73 -7.59
CA GLU A 81 -6.10 -15.75 -6.67
C GLU A 81 -6.72 -14.35 -6.82
N LEU A 82 -6.98 -13.91 -8.05
CA LEU A 82 -7.60 -12.59 -8.31
C LEU A 82 -9.04 -12.50 -7.78
N LEU A 83 -9.82 -13.57 -7.91
CA LEU A 83 -11.24 -13.59 -7.51
C LEU A 83 -11.45 -14.12 -6.09
N ASP A 84 -10.37 -14.44 -5.39
CA ASP A 84 -10.37 -15.08 -4.07
C ASP A 84 -11.23 -16.37 -4.01
N LEU A 85 -11.40 -17.02 -5.16
CA LEU A 85 -12.22 -18.20 -5.35
C LEU A 85 -11.46 -19.44 -4.88
N GLY A 86 -11.80 -19.97 -3.70
CA GLY A 86 -11.24 -21.22 -3.18
C GLY A 86 -10.80 -21.18 -1.71
N GLN A 87 -10.99 -20.06 -1.02
CA GLN A 87 -10.65 -19.88 0.40
C GLN A 87 -11.42 -20.82 1.35
N GLY A 88 -12.56 -21.37 0.92
CA GLY A 88 -13.43 -22.22 1.76
C GLY A 88 -12.85 -23.57 2.19
N LYS A 89 -11.64 -23.94 1.74
CA LYS A 89 -10.93 -25.17 2.16
C LYS A 89 -9.56 -24.89 2.80
N LYS A 90 -9.28 -23.67 3.25
CA LYS A 90 -8.01 -23.38 3.91
C LYS A 90 -8.04 -23.85 5.35
N THR A 91 -7.10 -24.72 5.70
CA THR A 91 -6.90 -25.19 7.07
C THR A 91 -5.89 -24.26 7.75
N VAL A 92 -6.32 -23.54 8.77
CA VAL A 92 -5.43 -22.72 9.61
C VAL A 92 -4.43 -23.63 10.32
N SER A 93 -3.13 -23.27 10.31
CA SER A 93 -2.10 -24.09 10.98
C SER A 93 -2.38 -24.25 12.47
N TRP A 94 -2.00 -25.40 13.03
CA TRP A 94 -2.17 -25.71 14.45
C TRP A 94 -1.45 -24.72 15.37
N ILE A 95 -0.44 -23.99 14.89
CA ILE A 95 0.25 -22.92 15.63
C ILE A 95 -0.74 -21.83 16.04
N TRP A 96 -1.73 -21.55 15.19
CA TRP A 96 -2.79 -20.58 15.45
C TRP A 96 -4.02 -21.22 16.13
N THR A 97 -4.10 -22.55 16.15
CA THR A 97 -5.22 -23.33 16.69
C THR A 97 -4.86 -24.02 18.02
N THR A 98 -3.73 -23.67 18.64
CA THR A 98 -3.25 -24.37 19.84
C THR A 98 -4.20 -24.15 21.02
N THR A 99 -4.38 -25.18 21.84
CA THR A 99 -5.40 -25.32 22.89
C THR A 99 -5.35 -24.28 24.01
N ALA A 100 -4.26 -23.51 24.17
CA ALA A 100 -4.25 -22.34 25.06
C ALA A 100 -5.19 -21.20 24.60
N ALA A 101 -5.58 -21.19 23.31
CA ALA A 101 -6.54 -20.24 22.75
C ALA A 101 -7.93 -20.85 22.47
N VAL A 102 -8.07 -22.18 22.47
CA VAL A 102 -9.29 -22.87 21.99
C VAL A 102 -9.76 -24.03 22.91
N GLY A 103 -9.07 -24.34 24.01
CA GLY A 103 -9.35 -25.50 24.85
C GLY A 103 -9.57 -25.18 26.33
N ASP A 104 -10.84 -25.27 26.73
CA ASP A 104 -11.35 -25.51 28.10
C ASP A 104 -10.91 -24.50 29.19
N GLY A 105 -11.47 -23.28 29.14
CA GLY A 105 -11.70 -22.52 30.38
C GLY A 105 -11.12 -21.12 30.53
N ASP A 106 -10.60 -20.46 29.47
CA ASP A 106 -10.38 -19.00 29.55
C ASP A 106 -10.77 -18.25 28.27
N ASP A 107 -12.07 -18.27 28.00
CA ASP A 107 -12.75 -17.42 27.00
C ASP A 107 -12.36 -15.94 27.15
N ALA A 108 -11.93 -15.50 28.34
CA ALA A 108 -11.51 -14.12 28.58
C ALA A 108 -10.28 -13.70 27.77
N VAL A 109 -9.31 -14.59 27.55
CA VAL A 109 -8.10 -14.28 26.75
C VAL A 109 -8.47 -14.12 25.28
N LEU A 110 -9.34 -14.98 24.76
CA LEU A 110 -9.83 -14.90 23.38
C LEU A 110 -10.68 -13.64 23.18
N HIS A 111 -11.62 -13.36 24.10
CA HIS A 111 -12.41 -12.12 24.08
C HIS A 111 -11.52 -10.88 24.15
N GLU A 112 -10.48 -10.89 24.98
CA GLU A 112 -9.55 -9.78 25.09
C GLU A 112 -8.75 -9.58 23.79
N ALA A 113 -8.25 -10.66 23.18
CA ALA A 113 -7.59 -10.61 21.87
C ALA A 113 -8.52 -10.02 20.79
N VAL A 114 -9.79 -10.46 20.74
CA VAL A 114 -10.80 -9.95 19.82
C VAL A 114 -11.10 -8.47 20.08
N ARG A 115 -11.21 -8.03 21.34
CA ARG A 115 -11.39 -6.62 21.71
C ARG A 115 -10.22 -5.75 21.28
N ILE A 116 -8.99 -6.24 21.47
CA ILE A 116 -7.76 -5.55 21.03
C ILE A 116 -7.76 -5.39 19.52
N GLU A 117 -8.06 -6.46 18.76
CA GLU A 117 -8.10 -6.38 17.29
C GLU A 117 -9.24 -5.50 16.79
N TRP A 118 -10.41 -5.55 17.43
CA TRP A 118 -11.50 -4.62 17.15
C TRP A 118 -11.10 -3.17 17.41
N ALA A 119 -10.44 -2.88 18.54
CA ALA A 119 -9.98 -1.54 18.88
C ALA A 119 -8.94 -1.03 17.86
N LYS A 120 -8.02 -1.88 17.42
CA LYS A 120 -7.05 -1.56 16.35
C LYS A 120 -7.76 -1.30 15.03
N ALA A 121 -8.70 -2.16 14.62
CA ALA A 121 -9.46 -2.00 13.38
C ALA A 121 -10.28 -0.71 13.39
N ARG A 122 -10.94 -0.41 14.51
CA ARG A 122 -11.67 0.84 14.72
C ARG A 122 -10.74 2.05 14.66
N ALA A 123 -9.58 2.01 15.30
CA ALA A 123 -8.59 3.09 15.23
C ALA A 123 -8.08 3.33 13.80
N ARG A 124 -7.83 2.27 13.02
CA ARG A 124 -7.47 2.39 11.60
C ARG A 124 -8.60 3.01 10.77
N CYS A 125 -9.84 2.58 11.00
CA CYS A 125 -11.01 3.13 10.30
C CYS A 125 -11.23 4.62 10.61
N LEU A 126 -11.11 5.02 11.88
CA LEU A 126 -11.19 6.42 12.30
C LEU A 126 -10.08 7.25 11.65
N ARG A 127 -8.83 6.80 11.70
CA ARG A 127 -7.70 7.48 11.05
C ARG A 127 -7.89 7.59 9.55
N TRP A 128 -8.30 6.51 8.87
CA TRP A 128 -8.59 6.55 7.44
C TRP A 128 -9.68 7.57 7.12
N THR A 129 -10.72 7.65 7.95
CA THR A 129 -11.78 8.65 7.81
C THR A 129 -11.22 10.07 7.95
N GLU A 130 -10.35 10.31 8.93
CA GLU A 130 -9.66 11.60 9.08
C GLU A 130 -8.77 11.92 7.86
N GLU A 131 -7.97 10.98 7.39
CA GLU A 131 -7.10 11.12 6.21
C GLU A 131 -7.90 11.46 4.95
N VAL A 132 -9.05 10.83 4.73
CA VAL A 132 -9.94 11.15 3.61
C VAL A 132 -10.47 12.59 3.71
N HIS A 133 -10.83 13.06 4.90
CA HIS A 133 -11.27 14.44 5.10
C HIS A 133 -10.11 15.43 4.88
N LEU A 134 -8.92 15.13 5.38
CA LEU A 134 -7.72 15.93 5.18
C LEU A 134 -7.36 16.03 3.70
N LEU A 135 -7.37 14.91 2.97
CA LEU A 135 -7.07 14.89 1.54
C LEU A 135 -8.07 15.75 0.74
N LYS A 136 -9.37 15.67 1.05
CA LYS A 136 -10.39 16.53 0.41
C LYS A 136 -10.12 18.01 0.67
N GLU A 137 -9.72 18.35 1.89
CA GLU A 137 -9.39 19.73 2.27
C GLU A 137 -8.09 20.19 1.60
N GLU A 138 -7.08 19.33 1.47
CA GLU A 138 -5.85 19.63 0.72
C GLU A 138 -6.14 19.88 -0.76
N MET A 139 -6.95 19.03 -1.40
CA MET A 139 -7.43 19.24 -2.77
C MET A 139 -8.09 20.63 -2.91
N ARG A 140 -8.99 20.98 -1.99
CA ARG A 140 -9.63 22.31 -1.98
C ARG A 140 -8.61 23.44 -1.84
N ARG A 141 -7.64 23.32 -0.91
CA ARG A 141 -6.59 24.31 -0.66
C ARG A 141 -5.65 24.47 -1.85
N VAL A 142 -5.27 23.39 -2.51
CA VAL A 142 -4.41 23.44 -3.70
C VAL A 142 -5.10 24.23 -4.81
N ARG A 143 -6.37 23.92 -5.14
CA ARG A 143 -7.15 24.72 -6.10
C ARG A 143 -7.17 26.19 -5.71
N LYS A 144 -7.46 26.50 -4.45
CA LYS A 144 -7.54 27.89 -3.98
C LYS A 144 -6.20 28.63 -4.07
N THR A 145 -5.11 27.92 -3.81
CA THR A 145 -3.74 28.45 -3.90
C THR A 145 -3.36 28.74 -5.35
N LEU A 146 -3.74 27.87 -6.30
CA LEU A 146 -3.50 28.09 -7.72
C LEU A 146 -4.27 29.29 -8.26
N GLU A 147 -5.55 29.45 -7.88
CA GLU A 147 -6.34 30.66 -8.21
C GLU A 147 -5.66 31.93 -7.68
N TRP A 148 -5.27 31.91 -6.40
CA TRP A 148 -4.60 33.05 -5.78
C TRP A 148 -3.25 33.36 -6.43
N LYS A 149 -2.43 32.35 -6.73
CA LYS A 149 -1.15 32.52 -7.43
C LYS A 149 -1.34 33.09 -8.83
N ALA A 150 -2.37 32.66 -9.56
CA ALA A 150 -2.67 33.21 -10.88
C ALA A 150 -2.99 34.71 -10.81
N ALA A 151 -3.82 35.13 -9.86
CA ALA A 151 -4.12 36.53 -9.62
C ALA A 151 -2.87 37.33 -9.18
N TRP A 152 -2.06 36.75 -8.31
CA TRP A 152 -0.80 37.35 -7.86
C TRP A 152 0.19 37.61 -9.00
N TRP A 153 0.22 36.74 -10.02
CA TRP A 153 0.98 36.95 -11.25
C TRP A 153 0.31 37.99 -12.18
N ASP A 154 -1.01 37.99 -12.29
CA ASP A 154 -1.74 39.00 -13.08
C ASP A 154 -1.45 40.43 -12.61
N ASP A 155 -1.40 40.65 -11.30
CA ASP A 155 -1.10 41.94 -10.67
C ASP A 155 0.34 42.43 -10.99
N ARG A 156 1.26 41.50 -11.24
CA ARG A 156 2.67 41.79 -11.57
C ARG A 156 2.91 42.08 -13.05
N ARG A 157 1.92 41.93 -13.92
CA ARG A 157 2.06 42.21 -15.35
C ARG A 157 2.46 43.65 -15.66
N MET A 158 2.12 44.59 -14.78
CA MET A 158 2.46 46.01 -14.96
C MET A 158 3.94 46.31 -14.63
N GLY A 159 4.67 45.34 -14.08
CA GLY A 159 6.04 45.54 -13.62
C GLY A 159 6.13 46.48 -12.43
N TRP A 160 7.29 47.11 -12.26
CA TRP A 160 7.55 48.11 -11.22
C TRP A 160 8.19 49.35 -11.83
N ASN A 161 8.16 50.45 -11.07
CA ASN A 161 8.73 51.72 -11.49
C ASN A 161 10.24 51.57 -11.73
N GLY A 162 10.74 52.18 -12.82
CA GLY A 162 12.16 52.17 -13.17
C GLY A 162 12.58 51.13 -14.22
N LEU A 163 11.65 50.34 -14.76
CA LEU A 163 11.92 49.40 -15.85
C LEU A 163 11.94 50.07 -17.23
N ASP A 164 12.95 49.73 -18.03
CA ASP A 164 13.02 50.01 -19.45
C ASP A 164 11.89 49.29 -20.22
N GLU A 165 11.52 49.83 -21.38
CA GLU A 165 10.38 49.31 -22.15
C GLU A 165 10.54 47.83 -22.54
N PRO A 166 11.72 47.36 -23.02
CA PRO A 166 11.91 45.94 -23.35
C PRO A 166 11.76 45.02 -22.14
N THR A 167 12.34 45.37 -21.00
CA THR A 167 12.22 44.56 -19.78
C THR A 167 10.79 44.56 -19.25
N ARG A 168 10.06 45.66 -19.35
CA ARG A 168 8.65 45.72 -18.95
C ARG A 168 7.80 44.77 -19.79
N GLU A 169 8.04 44.70 -21.10
CA GLU A 169 7.35 43.75 -21.98
C GLU A 169 7.73 42.30 -21.64
N GLY A 170 9.00 42.03 -21.33
CA GLY A 170 9.46 40.72 -20.85
C GLY A 170 8.77 40.29 -19.55
N VAL A 171 8.70 41.18 -18.55
CA VAL A 171 8.00 40.94 -17.28
C VAL A 171 6.52 40.67 -17.52
N ARG A 172 5.89 41.43 -18.41
CA ARG A 172 4.48 41.24 -18.78
C ARG A 172 4.24 39.88 -19.42
N ALA A 173 5.09 39.49 -20.37
CA ALA A 173 5.01 38.20 -21.05
C ALA A 173 5.19 37.04 -20.06
N TYR A 174 6.24 37.10 -19.24
CA TYR A 174 6.54 36.08 -18.24
C TYR A 174 5.45 35.95 -17.18
N ALA A 175 4.99 37.06 -16.60
CA ALA A 175 3.90 37.06 -15.62
C ALA A 175 2.60 36.51 -16.22
N SER A 176 2.30 36.83 -17.49
CA SER A 176 1.14 36.30 -18.19
C SER A 176 1.25 34.79 -18.42
N GLN A 177 2.44 34.29 -18.77
CA GLN A 177 2.72 32.86 -18.92
C GLN A 177 2.60 32.13 -17.57
N GLN A 178 3.16 32.67 -16.49
CA GLN A 178 3.03 32.07 -15.16
C GLN A 178 1.56 32.03 -14.72
N ALA A 179 0.81 33.11 -14.92
CA ALA A 179 -0.63 33.11 -14.62
C ALA A 179 -1.39 32.07 -15.46
N SER A 180 -1.03 31.85 -16.72
CA SER A 180 -1.69 30.84 -17.56
C SER A 180 -1.38 29.41 -17.09
N ILE A 181 -0.14 29.12 -16.69
CA ILE A 181 0.27 27.81 -16.14
C ILE A 181 -0.51 27.49 -14.86
N GLN A 182 -0.60 28.44 -13.91
CA GLN A 182 -1.34 28.22 -12.66
C GLN A 182 -2.83 27.91 -12.92
N ARG A 183 -3.45 28.60 -13.89
CA ARG A 183 -4.83 28.32 -14.32
C ARG A 183 -4.97 26.96 -15.00
N ALA A 184 -4.00 26.57 -15.83
CA ALA A 184 -4.00 25.26 -16.48
C ALA A 184 -3.92 24.12 -15.45
N LEU A 185 -3.03 24.25 -14.45
CA LEU A 185 -2.94 23.31 -13.33
C LEU A 185 -4.26 23.25 -12.55
N HIS A 186 -4.89 24.41 -12.27
CA HIS A 186 -6.18 24.47 -11.60
C HIS A 186 -7.24 23.67 -12.36
N VAL A 187 -7.37 23.87 -13.67
CA VAL A 187 -8.32 23.13 -14.52
C VAL A 187 -8.01 21.64 -14.53
N ARG A 188 -6.74 21.26 -14.64
CA ARG A 188 -6.33 19.85 -14.65
C ARG A 188 -6.65 19.15 -13.34
N PHE A 189 -6.29 19.73 -12.20
CA PHE A 189 -6.61 19.17 -10.88
C PHE A 189 -8.11 19.19 -10.59
N THR A 190 -8.84 20.16 -11.15
CA THR A 190 -10.30 20.16 -11.13
C THR A 190 -10.85 18.91 -11.80
N ARG A 191 -10.47 18.68 -13.06
CA ARG A 191 -10.87 17.48 -13.81
C ARG A 191 -10.43 16.19 -13.14
N LEU A 192 -9.23 16.15 -12.57
CA LEU A 192 -8.68 14.95 -11.94
C LEU A 192 -9.46 14.56 -10.68
N TRP A 193 -9.72 15.51 -9.77
CA TRP A 193 -10.38 15.18 -8.50
C TRP A 193 -11.90 15.18 -8.56
N ASP A 194 -12.51 15.84 -9.55
CA ASP A 194 -13.97 15.77 -9.77
C ASP A 194 -14.37 14.54 -10.59
N ARG A 195 -13.40 13.81 -11.16
CA ARG A 195 -13.67 12.54 -11.84
C ARG A 195 -14.25 11.56 -10.82
N PRO A 196 -15.48 11.04 -11.02
CA PRO A 196 -16.00 10.01 -10.15
C PRO A 196 -15.04 8.83 -10.20
N TRP A 197 -14.69 8.31 -9.03
CA TRP A 197 -13.96 7.05 -8.94
C TRP A 197 -14.82 5.99 -9.65
N SER A 198 -14.45 5.67 -10.90
CA SER A 198 -14.97 4.47 -11.52
C SER A 198 -14.35 3.32 -10.73
N PRO A 199 -15.15 2.38 -10.20
CA PRO A 199 -14.61 1.08 -9.83
C PRO A 199 -13.76 0.60 -11.01
N ILE A 200 -12.60 0.01 -10.72
CA ILE A 200 -11.80 -0.70 -11.72
C ILE A 200 -12.62 -1.94 -12.11
N ALA A 201 -13.71 -1.73 -12.84
CA ALA A 201 -14.31 -2.78 -13.65
C ALA A 201 -13.27 -3.00 -14.74
N SER A 202 -12.71 -4.21 -14.78
CA SER A 202 -11.71 -4.64 -15.75
C SER A 202 -12.10 -4.21 -17.15
N THR A 203 -11.55 -3.10 -17.63
CA THR A 203 -11.55 -2.72 -19.04
C THR A 203 -10.55 -3.61 -19.76
N ASP A 204 -10.87 -4.90 -19.83
CA ASP A 204 -10.21 -5.89 -20.68
C ASP A 204 -11.03 -6.10 -21.95
N GLU A 205 -11.51 -5.03 -22.61
CA GLU A 205 -12.07 -5.12 -23.98
C GLU A 205 -11.78 -3.90 -24.88
N ALA A 206 -10.74 -3.11 -24.60
CA ALA A 206 -10.22 -2.17 -25.59
C ALA A 206 -8.70 -2.28 -25.64
N ASN A 207 -8.20 -2.83 -26.73
CA ASN A 207 -6.80 -2.89 -27.12
C ASN A 207 -6.26 -1.48 -27.43
N GLU A 208 -6.18 -0.63 -26.42
CA GLU A 208 -5.40 0.62 -26.43
C GLU A 208 -4.79 0.78 -25.04
N GLY A 209 -3.52 0.42 -24.90
CA GLY A 209 -2.80 0.59 -23.65
C GLY A 209 -2.86 2.06 -23.20
N PRO A 210 -3.07 2.37 -21.91
CA PRO A 210 -2.93 3.73 -21.44
C PRO A 210 -1.44 4.08 -21.56
N GLY A 211 -1.10 4.79 -22.63
CA GLY A 211 0.20 5.41 -22.78
C GLY A 211 0.43 6.27 -21.54
N TYR A 212 1.37 5.87 -20.69
CA TYR A 212 1.94 6.74 -19.68
C TYR A 212 2.81 7.76 -20.43
N SER A 213 2.15 8.69 -21.13
CA SER A 213 2.80 9.88 -21.65
C SER A 213 3.02 10.78 -20.45
N ILE A 214 4.27 10.92 -20.03
CA ILE A 214 4.67 12.01 -19.17
C ILE A 214 4.25 13.29 -19.90
N ASP A 215 3.45 14.11 -19.22
CA ASP A 215 2.88 15.33 -19.79
C ASP A 215 4.02 16.35 -19.96
N PRO A 216 4.25 16.91 -21.16
CA PRO A 216 5.35 17.84 -21.43
C PRO A 216 5.33 19.08 -20.51
N VAL A 217 4.19 19.40 -19.88
CA VAL A 217 4.10 20.46 -18.86
C VAL A 217 4.90 20.10 -17.58
N ILE A 218 4.91 18.82 -17.19
CA ILE A 218 5.71 18.35 -16.04
C ILE A 218 7.19 18.27 -16.40
N GLU A 219 7.52 17.87 -17.63
CA GLU A 219 8.88 17.84 -18.16
C GLU A 219 9.49 19.26 -18.22
N SER A 220 8.71 20.25 -18.66
CA SER A 220 9.14 21.66 -18.69
C SER A 220 9.41 22.29 -17.31
N LEU A 221 8.80 21.73 -16.26
CA LEU A 221 9.03 22.18 -14.87
C LEU A 221 10.30 21.55 -14.28
N ALA A 222 10.63 20.32 -14.66
CA ALA A 222 11.87 19.67 -14.23
C ALA A 222 13.11 20.33 -14.86
N GLU A 223 12.98 20.89 -16.05
CA GLU A 223 14.06 21.63 -16.73
C GLU A 223 14.24 23.07 -16.22
N CYS A 224 13.25 23.64 -15.53
CA CYS A 224 13.31 25.03 -15.04
C CYS A 224 13.89 25.18 -13.62
N ASP A 225 14.07 24.09 -12.88
CA ASP A 225 14.61 24.13 -11.51
C ASP A 225 16.14 23.86 -11.44
N GLU A 226 16.83 23.74 -12.59
CA GLU A 226 18.29 23.49 -12.67
C GLU A 226 19.17 24.66 -13.14
N GLU A 227 18.68 25.92 -13.22
CA GLU A 227 19.55 27.09 -13.48
C GLU A 227 19.34 28.27 -12.52
#